data_AF-A0A6G0XD84-F1
#
_entry.id   AF-A0A6G0XD84-F1
#
_cell.length_a   1.000
_cell.length_b   1.000
_cell.length_c   1.000
_cell.angle_alpha   90.00
_cell.angle_beta   90.00
_cell.angle_gamma   90.00
#
_symmetry.space_group_name_H-M   'P 1'
#
loop_
_entity.id
_entity.type
_entity.pdbx_description
1 polymer ?
#
loop_
_entity_poly.entity_id
_entity_poly.type
_entity_poly.pdbx_seq_one_letter_code
_entity_poly.pdbx_strand_id
1 'polypeptide(L)'
;MSNLFAAGALVNNTCQFSSGVTWISLGGPMQGSKSANLLQQKCNSGGWGDLAIKSILSLVGYCPAQPGYLSLLHQSTVDANRKNQFLAIQSKRAQYVSKMVCGTSATGLVSIDSALKIVDALSKHDSASDGVVDINSCQAGYGTNGFGKSTSSANYQAALNHLDISCRNGDGWFGDDRKLVKWFECAL
;
A
#
# COMPACT_ATOMS: atom_id res chain seq x y z
N MET A 1 -5.11 -2.17 1.96
CA MET A 1 -6.56 -2.20 1.62
C MET A 1 -7.38 -1.20 2.42
N SER A 2 -7.26 -1.15 3.75
CA SER A 2 -8.13 -0.38 4.66
C SER A 2 -8.33 1.10 4.31
N ASN A 3 -7.31 1.76 3.72
CA ASN A 3 -7.44 3.15 3.28
C ASN A 3 -8.53 3.36 2.22
N LEU A 4 -8.71 2.39 1.31
CA LEU A 4 -9.79 2.43 0.31
C LEU A 4 -11.16 2.23 0.95
N PHE A 5 -11.26 1.34 1.96
CA PHE A 5 -12.51 1.12 2.69
C PHE A 5 -12.93 2.35 3.47
N ALA A 6 -12.01 2.96 4.23
CA ALA A 6 -12.29 4.17 5.01
C ALA A 6 -12.74 5.32 4.11
N ALA A 7 -11.98 5.64 3.06
CA ALA A 7 -12.40 6.70 2.12
C ALA A 7 -13.65 6.32 1.32
N GLY A 8 -13.85 5.05 0.95
CA GLY A 8 -15.05 4.59 0.26
C GLY A 8 -16.32 4.79 1.10
N ALA A 9 -16.25 4.49 2.40
CA ALA A 9 -17.35 4.74 3.33
C ALA A 9 -17.69 6.23 3.43
N LEU A 10 -16.68 7.11 3.43
CA LEU A 10 -16.86 8.56 3.40
C LEU A 10 -17.41 9.08 2.06
N VAL A 11 -17.00 8.49 0.93
CA VAL A 11 -17.55 8.84 -0.40
C VAL A 11 -19.02 8.46 -0.50
N ASN A 12 -19.39 7.30 0.04
CA ASN A 12 -20.75 6.77 -0.03
C ASN A 12 -21.66 7.28 1.09
N ASN A 13 -21.20 8.21 1.94
CA ASN A 13 -21.91 8.70 3.13
C ASN A 13 -22.40 7.57 4.05
N THR A 14 -21.70 6.44 4.08
CA THR A 14 -22.00 5.32 5.00
C THR A 14 -21.66 5.71 6.43
N CYS A 15 -20.62 6.52 6.62
CA CYS A 15 -20.24 7.11 7.88
C CYS A 15 -19.55 8.47 7.66
N GLN A 16 -19.32 9.20 8.75
CA GLN A 16 -18.53 10.42 8.78
C GLN A 16 -17.56 10.37 9.96
N PHE A 17 -16.39 11.01 9.81
CA PHE A 17 -15.50 11.22 10.93
C PHE A 17 -16.03 12.34 11.83
N SER A 18 -16.01 12.10 13.15
CA SER A 18 -16.19 13.19 14.10
C SER A 18 -14.92 14.03 14.17
N SER A 19 -15.01 15.20 14.79
CA SER A 19 -13.88 16.10 14.99
C SER A 19 -12.75 15.54 15.87
N GLY A 20 -12.98 14.42 16.56
CA GLY A 20 -11.98 13.75 17.40
C GLY A 20 -11.21 12.62 16.71
N VAL A 21 -11.42 12.40 15.41
CA VAL A 21 -10.75 11.32 14.67
C VAL A 21 -9.51 11.84 13.94
N THR A 22 -8.37 11.20 14.21
CA THR A 22 -7.13 11.36 13.44
C THR A 22 -6.97 10.15 12.52
N TRP A 23 -6.78 10.39 11.21
CA TRP A 23 -6.54 9.30 10.27
C TRP A 23 -5.07 9.28 9.83
N ILE A 24 -4.37 8.21 10.19
CA ILE A 24 -3.05 7.88 9.69
C ILE A 24 -3.17 6.82 8.58
N SER A 25 -2.75 7.16 7.36
CA SER A 25 -2.80 6.26 6.21
C SER A 25 -1.48 5.53 6.01
N LEU A 26 -1.47 4.22 6.25
CA LEU A 26 -0.30 3.36 6.06
C LEU A 26 -0.39 2.60 4.73
N GLY A 27 0.57 2.78 3.81
CA GLY A 27 0.75 1.94 2.61
C GLY A 27 -0.50 1.74 1.76
N GLY A 28 -1.33 2.78 1.59
CA GLY A 28 -2.64 2.65 0.93
C GLY A 28 -2.54 2.49 -0.60
N PRO A 29 -3.16 1.48 -1.23
CA PRO A 29 -3.16 1.35 -2.69
C PRO A 29 -4.22 2.24 -3.34
N MET A 30 -4.03 3.58 -3.32
CA MET A 30 -5.09 4.52 -3.71
C MET A 30 -5.35 4.57 -5.22
N GLN A 31 -4.43 4.08 -6.03
CA GLN A 31 -4.63 3.79 -7.45
C GLN A 31 -4.76 2.29 -7.71
N GLY A 32 -4.95 1.48 -6.67
CA GLY A 32 -4.82 0.03 -6.75
C GLY A 32 -3.35 -0.43 -6.73
N SER A 33 -3.12 -1.69 -7.10
CA SER A 33 -1.82 -2.35 -7.04
C SER A 33 -1.64 -3.26 -8.25
N LYS A 34 -0.50 -3.15 -8.94
CA LYS A 34 -0.15 -4.10 -10.00
C LYS A 34 0.13 -5.51 -9.46
N SER A 35 0.43 -5.66 -8.18
CA SER A 35 0.52 -6.97 -7.54
C SER A 35 -0.84 -7.67 -7.48
N ALA A 36 -1.94 -6.92 -7.36
CA ALA A 36 -3.29 -7.48 -7.50
C ALA A 36 -3.57 -7.94 -8.94
N ASN A 37 -3.11 -7.19 -9.95
CA ASN A 37 -3.17 -7.62 -11.35
C ASN A 37 -2.35 -8.90 -11.60
N LEU A 38 -1.14 -8.98 -11.04
CA LEU A 38 -0.30 -10.18 -11.10
C LEU A 38 -1.02 -11.39 -10.49
N LEU A 39 -1.61 -11.25 -9.30
CA LEU A 39 -2.39 -12.31 -8.66
C LEU A 39 -3.55 -12.77 -9.55
N GLN A 40 -4.34 -11.83 -10.10
CA GLN A 40 -5.44 -12.17 -11.00
C GLN A 40 -4.93 -12.94 -12.24
N GLN A 41 -3.88 -12.45 -12.89
CA GLN A 41 -3.29 -13.07 -14.07
C GLN A 41 -2.83 -14.50 -13.76
N LYS A 42 -2.13 -14.69 -12.63
CA LYS A 42 -1.60 -16.00 -12.22
C LYS A 42 -2.71 -16.96 -11.87
N CYS A 43 -3.73 -16.54 -11.12
CA CYS A 43 -4.88 -17.39 -10.85
C CYS A 43 -5.64 -17.80 -12.12
N ASN A 44 -5.77 -16.91 -13.09
CA ASN A 44 -6.37 -17.23 -14.39
C ASN A 44 -5.50 -18.18 -15.24
N SER A 45 -4.20 -18.25 -14.96
CA SER A 45 -3.22 -19.07 -15.68
C SER A 45 -2.84 -20.36 -14.94
N GLY A 46 -3.70 -20.85 -14.04
CA GLY A 46 -3.47 -22.10 -13.29
C GLY A 46 -2.72 -21.94 -11.96
N GLY A 47 -2.59 -20.73 -11.45
CA GLY A 47 -2.02 -20.41 -10.14
C GLY A 47 -0.55 -19.96 -10.19
N TRP A 48 0.11 -20.04 -9.04
CA TRP A 48 1.47 -19.51 -8.86
C TRP A 48 2.59 -20.36 -9.46
N GLY A 49 2.28 -21.55 -9.99
CA GLY A 49 3.27 -22.45 -10.61
C GLY A 49 4.27 -23.01 -9.59
N ASP A 50 5.56 -22.77 -9.84
CA ASP A 50 6.72 -23.28 -9.10
C ASP A 50 6.59 -23.14 -7.57
N LEU A 51 6.88 -24.23 -6.84
CA LEU A 51 6.79 -24.33 -5.39
C LEU A 51 7.66 -23.28 -4.66
N ALA A 52 8.83 -22.94 -5.21
CA ALA A 52 9.75 -21.97 -4.61
C ALA A 52 9.19 -20.55 -4.62
N ILE A 53 8.39 -20.20 -5.64
CA ILE A 53 7.79 -18.87 -5.76
C ILE A 53 6.41 -18.85 -5.07
N LYS A 54 5.75 -20.00 -4.97
CA LYS A 54 4.44 -20.15 -4.32
C LYS A 54 4.42 -19.69 -2.86
N SER A 55 5.47 -19.99 -2.08
CA SER A 55 5.56 -19.56 -0.67
C SER A 55 5.60 -18.04 -0.54
N ILE A 56 6.38 -17.37 -1.38
CA ILE A 56 6.54 -15.92 -1.38
C ILE A 56 5.32 -15.23 -1.95
N LEU A 57 4.76 -15.77 -3.04
CA LEU A 57 3.58 -15.20 -3.70
C LEU A 57 2.30 -15.43 -2.89
N SER A 58 2.30 -16.42 -1.99
CA SER A 58 1.21 -16.56 -1.02
C SER A 58 1.07 -15.36 -0.07
N LEU A 59 2.14 -14.58 0.13
CA LEU A 59 2.08 -13.34 0.93
C LEU A 59 1.19 -12.27 0.29
N VAL A 60 1.03 -12.29 -1.03
CA VAL A 60 0.20 -11.33 -1.77
C VAL A 60 -1.16 -11.87 -2.20
N GLY A 61 -1.42 -13.15 -1.92
CA GLY A 61 -2.74 -13.75 -2.03
C GLY A 61 -2.74 -15.19 -2.53
N TYR A 62 -3.90 -15.82 -2.42
CA TYR A 62 -4.15 -17.19 -2.83
C TYR A 62 -5.11 -17.25 -4.03
N CYS A 63 -5.01 -18.31 -4.81
CA CYS A 63 -5.97 -18.63 -5.86
C CYS A 63 -7.11 -19.51 -5.31
N PRO A 64 -8.37 -19.30 -5.76
CA PRO A 64 -8.80 -18.25 -6.69
C PRO A 64 -8.71 -16.85 -6.06
N ALA A 65 -8.40 -15.85 -6.88
CA ALA A 65 -8.25 -14.48 -6.41
C ALA A 65 -9.58 -14.00 -5.81
N GLN A 66 -9.55 -13.72 -4.50
CA GLN A 66 -10.75 -13.32 -3.77
C GLN A 66 -11.25 -11.94 -4.22
N PRO A 67 -12.56 -11.65 -4.14
CA PRO A 67 -13.13 -10.35 -4.53
C PRO A 67 -12.41 -9.15 -3.91
N GLY A 68 -11.93 -9.30 -2.67
CA GLY A 68 -11.14 -8.27 -1.99
C GLY A 68 -9.82 -7.95 -2.69
N TYR A 69 -9.11 -8.91 -3.26
CA TYR A 69 -7.91 -8.62 -4.07
C TYR A 69 -8.29 -8.05 -5.42
N LEU A 70 -9.36 -8.57 -6.04
CA LEU A 70 -9.86 -8.06 -7.31
C LEU A 70 -10.39 -6.63 -7.18
N SER A 71 -10.76 -6.17 -5.99
CA SER A 71 -11.13 -4.77 -5.74
C SER A 71 -9.92 -3.81 -5.81
N LEU A 72 -8.69 -4.33 -5.81
CA LEU A 72 -7.44 -3.57 -5.76
C LEU A 72 -6.70 -3.51 -7.09
N LEU A 73 -7.28 -4.04 -8.18
CA LEU A 73 -6.65 -3.94 -9.50
C LEU A 73 -6.28 -2.49 -9.79
N HIS A 74 -5.11 -2.30 -10.40
CA HIS A 74 -4.60 -0.98 -10.67
C HIS A 74 -5.57 -0.19 -11.55
N GLN A 75 -5.80 1.08 -11.24
CA GLN A 75 -6.84 1.91 -11.85
C GLN A 75 -6.67 2.09 -13.37
N SER A 76 -5.47 1.85 -13.90
CA SER A 76 -5.21 1.89 -15.35
C SER A 76 -5.69 0.65 -16.10
N THR A 77 -6.11 -0.39 -15.38
CA THR A 77 -6.51 -1.70 -15.93
C THR A 77 -7.99 -2.01 -15.74
N VAL A 78 -8.73 -1.11 -15.09
CA VAL A 78 -10.16 -1.26 -14.81
C VAL A 78 -10.99 -0.34 -15.72
N ASP A 79 -12.29 -0.60 -15.77
CA ASP A 79 -13.23 0.23 -16.52
C ASP A 79 -13.33 1.67 -15.96
N ALA A 80 -13.98 2.54 -16.73
CA ALA A 80 -14.14 3.96 -16.38
C ALA A 80 -14.90 4.17 -15.06
N ASN A 81 -15.86 3.32 -14.72
CA ASN A 81 -16.61 3.45 -13.47
C ASN A 81 -15.71 3.21 -12.27
N ARG A 82 -14.97 2.09 -12.27
CA ARG A 82 -14.01 1.77 -11.19
C ARG A 82 -12.88 2.79 -11.10
N LYS A 83 -12.40 3.31 -12.23
CA LYS A 83 -11.42 4.40 -12.24
C LYS A 83 -11.97 5.66 -11.57
N ASN A 84 -13.22 6.04 -11.85
CA ASN A 84 -13.86 7.19 -11.22
C ASN A 84 -14.04 6.99 -9.70
N GLN A 85 -14.35 5.76 -9.26
CA GLN A 85 -14.40 5.42 -7.84
C GLN A 85 -13.04 5.62 -7.15
N PHE A 86 -11.94 5.15 -7.76
CA PHE A 86 -10.60 5.40 -7.24
C PHE A 86 -10.30 6.90 -7.11
N LEU A 87 -10.65 7.71 -8.12
CA LEU A 87 -10.43 9.16 -8.08
C LEU A 87 -11.23 9.84 -6.96
N ALA A 88 -12.50 9.46 -6.77
CA ALA A 88 -13.33 9.98 -5.69
C ALA A 88 -12.75 9.60 -4.30
N ILE A 89 -12.32 8.35 -4.15
CA ILE A 89 -11.68 7.83 -2.93
C ILE A 89 -10.34 8.52 -2.65
N GLN A 90 -9.51 8.76 -3.67
CA GLN A 90 -8.25 9.51 -3.55
C GLN A 90 -8.49 10.92 -3.01
N SER A 91 -9.43 11.65 -3.61
CA SER A 91 -9.80 13.00 -3.18
C SER A 91 -10.33 13.00 -1.75
N LYS A 92 -11.21 12.06 -1.41
CA LYS A 92 -11.78 11.96 -0.07
C LYS A 92 -10.73 11.62 0.97
N ARG A 93 -9.79 10.70 0.70
CA ARG A 93 -8.67 10.46 1.61
C ARG A 93 -7.85 11.72 1.83
N ALA A 94 -7.50 12.44 0.78
CA ALA A 94 -6.67 13.64 0.88
C ALA A 94 -7.32 14.75 1.75
N GLN A 95 -8.65 14.80 1.82
CA GLN A 95 -9.37 15.76 2.67
C GLN A 95 -9.28 15.44 4.17
N TYR A 96 -9.19 14.16 4.55
CA TYR A 96 -9.34 13.74 5.95
C TYR A 96 -8.08 13.12 6.55
N VAL A 97 -7.12 12.72 5.72
CA VAL A 97 -5.89 12.10 6.21
C VAL A 97 -5.01 13.13 6.90
N SER A 98 -4.57 12.81 8.11
CA SER A 98 -3.72 13.70 8.92
C SER A 98 -2.24 13.48 8.62
N LYS A 99 -1.82 12.21 8.51
CA LYS A 99 -0.45 11.80 8.21
C LYS A 99 -0.43 10.53 7.37
N MET A 100 0.64 10.32 6.61
CA MET A 100 0.78 9.17 5.73
C MET A 100 2.18 8.58 5.78
N VAL A 101 2.27 7.27 5.56
CA VAL A 101 3.52 6.60 5.22
C VAL A 101 3.38 5.82 3.92
N CYS A 102 4.39 5.95 3.07
CA CYS A 102 4.53 5.20 1.83
C CYS A 102 5.90 4.51 1.81
N GLY A 103 5.90 3.21 1.49
CA GLY A 103 7.13 2.45 1.34
C GLY A 103 7.76 2.63 -0.03
N THR A 104 9.08 2.46 -0.06
CA THR A 104 9.90 2.65 -1.26
C THR A 104 10.92 1.54 -1.46
N SER A 105 10.89 0.50 -0.61
CA SER A 105 11.79 -0.63 -0.72
C SER A 105 11.05 -1.95 -0.54
N ALA A 106 10.91 -2.72 -1.61
CA ALA A 106 10.34 -4.06 -1.56
C ALA A 106 11.17 -5.06 -0.72
N THR A 107 12.45 -4.77 -0.48
CA THR A 107 13.28 -5.54 0.46
C THR A 107 12.98 -5.13 1.90
N GLY A 108 12.90 -3.84 2.19
CA GLY A 108 12.61 -3.33 3.53
C GLY A 108 13.69 -3.66 4.58
N LEU A 109 13.24 -4.04 5.78
CA LEU A 109 14.08 -4.56 6.87
C LEU A 109 14.57 -5.98 6.58
N VAL A 110 15.65 -6.39 7.24
CA VAL A 110 16.20 -7.76 7.11
C VAL A 110 15.30 -8.72 7.88
N SER A 111 14.37 -9.36 7.16
CA SER A 111 13.45 -10.37 7.70
C SER A 111 13.01 -11.35 6.60
N ILE A 112 12.14 -12.31 6.93
CA ILE A 112 11.53 -13.18 5.92
C ILE A 112 10.68 -12.40 4.91
N ASP A 113 10.19 -11.22 5.30
CA ASP A 113 9.33 -10.36 4.49
C ASP A 113 10.11 -9.66 3.35
N SER A 114 11.44 -9.62 3.43
CA SER A 114 12.30 -9.17 2.32
C SER A 114 12.09 -9.96 1.03
N ALA A 115 11.43 -11.11 1.10
CA ALA A 115 10.99 -11.89 -0.05
C ALA A 115 10.02 -11.11 -0.97
N LEU A 116 9.35 -10.06 -0.47
CA LEU A 116 8.47 -9.21 -1.28
C LEU A 116 9.16 -8.57 -2.49
N LYS A 117 10.49 -8.43 -2.50
CA LYS A 117 11.26 -8.02 -3.68
C LYS A 117 11.00 -8.88 -4.93
N ILE A 118 10.67 -10.15 -4.75
CA ILE A 118 10.33 -11.05 -5.87
C ILE A 118 8.94 -10.71 -6.42
N VAL A 119 7.98 -10.42 -5.53
CA VAL A 119 6.64 -9.97 -5.94
C VAL A 119 6.73 -8.66 -6.69
N ASP A 120 7.54 -7.72 -6.20
CA ASP A 120 7.79 -6.43 -6.81
C ASP A 120 8.30 -6.57 -8.25
N ALA A 121 9.35 -7.38 -8.43
CA ALA A 121 9.95 -7.65 -9.73
C ALA A 121 8.96 -8.26 -10.74
N LEU A 122 8.04 -9.12 -10.26
CA LEU A 122 7.00 -9.72 -11.09
C LEU A 122 5.83 -8.76 -11.37
N SER A 123 5.51 -7.88 -10.43
CA SER A 123 4.40 -6.93 -10.52
C SER A 123 4.69 -5.79 -11.50
N LYS A 124 5.98 -5.47 -11.71
CA LYS A 124 6.43 -4.40 -12.63
C LYS A 124 5.74 -3.07 -12.35
N HIS A 125 5.81 -2.64 -11.08
CA HIS A 125 5.38 -1.29 -10.66
C HIS A 125 6.12 -0.21 -11.46
N ASP A 126 5.52 0.97 -11.59
CA ASP A 126 6.02 2.04 -12.47
C ASP A 126 7.12 2.87 -11.79
N SER A 127 7.25 2.77 -10.49
CA SER A 127 8.19 3.51 -9.65
C SER A 127 8.61 2.67 -8.44
N ALA A 128 9.32 3.29 -7.50
CA ALA A 128 9.65 2.65 -6.23
C ALA A 128 8.37 2.15 -5.55
N SER A 129 8.47 1.00 -4.88
CA SER A 129 7.33 0.28 -4.32
C SER A 129 7.74 -0.38 -3.01
N ASP A 130 6.76 -0.61 -2.15
CA ASP A 130 6.91 -1.39 -0.92
C ASP A 130 6.85 -2.91 -1.14
N GLY A 131 6.86 -3.34 -2.41
CA GLY A 131 6.73 -4.72 -2.85
C GLY A 131 5.31 -5.12 -3.24
N VAL A 132 4.31 -4.32 -2.84
CA VAL A 132 2.90 -4.55 -3.16
C VAL A 132 2.25 -3.28 -3.73
N VAL A 133 2.63 -2.11 -3.26
CA VAL A 133 2.04 -0.82 -3.60
C VAL A 133 3.12 0.13 -4.09
N ASP A 134 2.92 0.64 -5.31
CA ASP A 134 3.73 1.69 -5.90
C ASP A 134 3.60 3.00 -5.08
N ILE A 135 4.71 3.72 -4.92
CA ILE A 135 4.75 4.98 -4.18
C ILE A 135 3.74 6.00 -4.72
N ASN A 136 3.55 6.07 -6.05
CA ASN A 136 2.59 7.00 -6.66
C ASN A 136 1.15 6.59 -6.32
N SER A 137 0.87 5.29 -6.28
CA SER A 137 -0.42 4.77 -5.81
C SER A 137 -0.65 5.13 -4.33
N CYS A 138 0.40 5.07 -3.50
CA CYS A 138 0.31 5.47 -2.09
C CYS A 138 0.09 6.97 -1.88
N GLN A 139 0.69 7.80 -2.71
CA GLN A 139 0.62 9.26 -2.63
C GLN A 139 -0.60 9.86 -3.37
N ALA A 140 -1.32 9.06 -4.14
CA ALA A 140 -2.38 9.56 -5.01
C ALA A 140 -3.49 10.31 -4.26
N GLY A 141 -3.95 11.41 -4.88
CA GLY A 141 -4.87 12.38 -4.31
C GLY A 141 -4.21 13.44 -3.42
N TYR A 142 -3.03 13.15 -2.84
CA TYR A 142 -2.32 14.05 -1.93
C TYR A 142 -1.05 14.66 -2.54
N GLY A 143 -0.33 13.88 -3.36
CA GLY A 143 0.97 14.27 -3.93
C GLY A 143 2.13 14.05 -2.97
N THR A 144 3.24 14.74 -3.21
CA THR A 144 4.52 14.56 -2.49
C THR A 144 4.74 15.56 -1.35
N ASN A 145 3.79 16.44 -1.08
CA ASN A 145 3.96 17.48 -0.07
C ASN A 145 4.18 16.89 1.34
N GLY A 146 5.14 17.42 2.08
CA GLY A 146 5.48 16.98 3.43
C GLY A 146 6.08 15.57 3.53
N PHE A 147 6.29 14.86 2.41
CA PHE A 147 6.98 13.57 2.41
C PHE A 147 8.48 13.76 2.63
N GLY A 148 9.01 13.05 3.61
CA GLY A 148 10.43 13.05 3.93
C GLY A 148 10.89 11.71 4.48
N LYS A 149 12.21 11.56 4.55
CA LYS A 149 12.90 10.33 4.98
C LYS A 149 13.24 10.30 6.47
N SER A 150 12.85 11.33 7.23
CA SER A 150 13.11 11.39 8.68
C SER A 150 11.87 11.00 9.48
N THR A 151 12.08 10.45 10.66
CA THR A 151 11.02 10.18 11.65
C THR A 151 10.26 11.42 12.13
N SER A 152 10.77 12.63 11.86
CA SER A 152 10.08 13.90 12.11
C SER A 152 9.28 14.44 10.92
N SER A 153 9.30 13.75 9.77
CA SER A 153 8.60 14.21 8.57
C SER A 153 7.08 14.14 8.75
N ALA A 154 6.35 15.14 8.24
CA ALA A 154 4.89 15.16 8.36
C ALA A 154 4.25 13.92 7.69
N ASN A 155 4.71 13.60 6.49
CA ASN A 155 4.45 12.35 5.80
C ASN A 155 5.78 11.60 5.61
N TYR A 156 5.74 10.28 5.69
CA TYR A 156 6.95 9.47 5.78
C TYR A 156 7.16 8.65 4.52
N GLN A 157 8.30 8.89 3.87
CA GLN A 157 8.77 8.10 2.75
C GLN A 157 9.78 7.09 3.28
N ALA A 158 9.29 5.89 3.59
CA ALA A 158 10.05 4.88 4.31
C ALA A 158 10.75 3.91 3.34
N ALA A 159 12.00 3.55 3.62
CA ALA A 159 12.70 2.45 2.96
C ALA A 159 12.28 1.10 3.55
N LEU A 160 10.98 0.86 3.59
CA LEU A 160 10.31 -0.29 4.19
C LEU A 160 9.43 -1.00 3.17
N ASN A 161 9.26 -2.32 3.34
CA ASN A 161 8.35 -3.12 2.54
C ASN A 161 6.91 -3.06 3.10
N HIS A 162 5.94 -3.63 2.40
CA HIS A 162 4.52 -3.54 2.74
C HIS A 162 4.20 -4.14 4.12
N LEU A 163 4.93 -5.17 4.53
CA LEU A 163 4.73 -5.86 5.81
C LEU A 163 5.42 -5.13 6.96
N ASP A 164 6.59 -4.54 6.72
CA ASP A 164 7.24 -3.64 7.67
C ASP A 164 6.34 -2.44 8.01
N ILE A 165 5.63 -1.88 7.02
CA ILE A 165 4.66 -0.77 7.18
C ILE A 165 3.49 -1.12 8.11
N SER A 166 3.29 -2.41 8.41
CA SER A 166 2.32 -2.87 9.42
C SER A 166 2.93 -3.07 10.81
N CYS A 167 4.11 -2.51 11.08
CA CYS A 167 4.86 -2.58 12.34
C CYS A 167 5.26 -4.00 12.80
N ARG A 168 5.21 -5.01 11.92
CA ARG A 168 5.48 -6.42 12.27
C ARG A 168 6.91 -6.68 12.70
N ASN A 169 7.86 -5.97 12.09
CA ASN A 169 9.29 -6.17 12.27
C ASN A 169 9.94 -5.07 13.14
N GLY A 170 9.14 -4.17 13.71
CA GLY A 170 9.64 -3.03 14.49
C GLY A 170 10.45 -2.03 13.66
N ASP A 171 11.39 -1.34 14.33
CA ASP A 171 12.25 -0.35 13.70
C ASP A 171 13.57 -0.95 13.19
N GLY A 172 14.00 -0.47 12.03
CA GLY A 172 15.32 -0.72 11.50
C GLY A 172 16.42 -0.12 12.37
N TRP A 173 17.54 -0.82 12.39
CA TRP A 173 18.73 -0.43 13.17
C TRP A 173 19.38 0.82 12.58
N PHE A 174 19.48 0.89 11.25
CA PHE A 174 20.13 1.95 10.50
C PHE A 174 19.15 2.66 9.58
N GLY A 175 19.38 3.96 9.36
CA GLY A 175 18.53 4.80 8.52
C GLY A 175 17.32 5.34 9.27
N ASP A 176 17.11 6.65 9.14
CA ASP A 176 15.97 7.34 9.72
C ASP A 176 14.66 6.99 8.98
N ASP A 177 14.77 6.58 7.72
CA ASP A 177 13.69 6.12 6.83
C ASP A 177 13.29 4.65 7.04
N ARG A 178 13.85 4.00 8.06
CA ARG A 178 13.56 2.61 8.43
C ARG A 178 12.95 2.47 9.81
N LYS A 179 12.57 3.57 10.45
CA LYS A 179 12.05 3.62 11.83
C LYS A 179 10.56 4.00 11.87
N LEU A 180 9.70 3.09 11.42
CA LEU A 180 8.25 3.33 11.35
C LEU A 180 7.59 3.53 12.71
N VAL A 181 7.92 2.71 13.70
CA VAL A 181 7.32 2.77 15.04
C VAL A 181 7.63 4.12 15.65
N LYS A 182 8.90 4.55 15.59
CA LYS A 182 9.30 5.90 16.04
C LYS A 182 8.56 7.02 15.30
N TRP A 183 8.40 6.93 13.98
CA TRP A 183 7.61 7.92 13.23
C TRP A 183 6.14 7.92 13.66
N PHE A 184 5.56 6.73 13.85
CA PHE A 184 4.16 6.55 14.21
C PHE A 184 3.86 7.09 15.61
N GLU A 185 4.74 6.87 16.59
CA GLU A 185 4.64 7.45 17.93
C GLU A 185 4.66 8.99 17.91
N CYS A 186 5.40 9.59 16.97
CA CYS A 186 5.39 11.04 16.74
C CYS A 186 4.21 11.51 15.87
N ALA A 187 3.45 10.58 15.29
CA ALA A 187 2.31 10.83 14.42
C ALA A 187 0.98 10.90 15.18
N LEU A 188 0.91 10.24 16.34
CA LEU A 188 -0.20 10.29 17.31
C LEU A 188 -0.19 11.60 18.10
#